data_AF-A0A9P1BJZ8-F1
#
_entry.id   AF-A0A9P1BJZ8-F1
#
_cell.length_a   1.000
_cell.length_b   1.000
_cell.length_c   1.000
_cell.angle_alpha   90.00
_cell.angle_beta   90.00
_cell.angle_gamma   90.00
#
_symmetry.space_group_name_H-M   'P 1'
#
loop_
_entity.id
_entity.type
_entity.pdbx_description
1 polymer ?
#
loop_
_entity_poly.entity_id
_entity_poly.type
_entity_poly.pdbx_seq_one_letter_code
_entity_poly.pdbx_strand_id
1 'polypeptide(L)'
;MSCRLCLDAEGRELLSPCACRGSLAHVHADCLLEWCDHVSNYQRCDVCHQPFMGPAALLAARHRFRRAERLAEEDPEVLEATYQVAQALAGEGKNSEAVKLFEYLHGVYCRKKGEIHLDTLAVASAWSLSLHCLQRHQEAAELQEVTLVSLREKVGNSHPRSVTESNNLALSLTALGRHDEAVPLLRMTLDAREREGTQSSEWITVAGPGMGGVKNGWVGRC
;
A
#
# COMPACT_ATOMS: atom_id res chain seq x y z
N MET A 1 -2.42 11.65 29.28
CA MET A 1 -3.44 11.16 28.33
C MET A 1 -3.57 9.66 28.58
N SER A 2 -4.76 9.18 28.92
CA SER A 2 -4.99 7.75 29.19
C SER A 2 -5.00 6.98 27.86
N CYS A 3 -3.94 6.22 27.60
CA CYS A 3 -3.88 5.33 26.46
C CYS A 3 -5.00 4.29 26.52
N ARG A 4 -5.75 4.15 25.42
CA ARG A 4 -6.91 3.23 25.33
C ARG A 4 -6.53 1.77 25.04
N LEU A 5 -5.23 1.45 25.09
CA LEU A 5 -4.66 0.10 24.96
C LEU A 5 -4.02 -0.41 26.28
N CYS A 6 -4.10 0.37 27.38
CA CYS A 6 -3.08 0.28 28.44
C CYS A 6 -3.49 -0.32 29.81
N LEU A 7 -4.58 -1.09 29.93
CA LEU A 7 -5.06 -1.71 31.20
C LEU A 7 -5.56 -0.70 32.27
N ASP A 8 -6.35 -1.16 33.25
CA ASP A 8 -6.54 -0.42 34.52
C ASP A 8 -5.44 -0.75 35.54
N ALA A 9 -5.33 0.03 36.63
CA ALA A 9 -4.33 -0.17 37.68
C ALA A 9 -4.59 -1.42 38.55
N GLU A 10 -5.67 -2.15 38.22
CA GLU A 10 -6.24 -3.27 38.96
C GLU A 10 -6.19 -4.60 38.19
N GLY A 11 -5.62 -4.63 36.97
CA GLY A 11 -5.43 -5.85 36.17
C GLY A 11 -6.65 -6.33 35.39
N ARG A 12 -7.60 -5.45 35.04
CA ARG A 12 -8.77 -5.76 34.20
C ARG A 12 -8.67 -5.13 32.81
N GLU A 13 -9.32 -5.78 31.84
CA GLU A 13 -9.41 -5.28 30.47
C GLU A 13 -10.25 -3.99 30.36
N LEU A 14 -9.71 -3.01 29.63
CA LEU A 14 -10.50 -1.92 29.07
C LEU A 14 -11.35 -2.47 27.91
N LEU A 15 -12.62 -2.78 28.18
CA LEU A 15 -13.62 -3.05 27.15
C LEU A 15 -13.97 -1.74 26.40
N SER A 16 -13.32 -1.46 25.27
CA SER A 16 -13.88 -0.53 24.29
C SER A 16 -13.53 -0.90 22.84
N PRO A 17 -14.53 -0.90 21.94
CA PRO A 17 -14.41 -1.15 20.51
C PRO A 17 -13.67 0.02 19.84
N CYS A 18 -12.42 -0.18 19.42
CA CYS A 18 -11.50 0.78 18.79
C CYS A 18 -11.98 2.25 18.59
N ALA A 19 -11.28 3.18 19.26
CA ALA A 19 -11.24 4.61 18.91
C ALA A 19 -9.84 5.07 18.44
N CYS A 20 -8.95 4.13 18.12
CA CYS A 20 -7.55 4.43 17.77
C CYS A 20 -7.45 5.24 16.47
N ARG A 21 -8.43 5.10 15.56
CA ARG A 21 -8.44 5.69 14.21
C ARG A 21 -7.15 5.42 13.43
N GLY A 22 -6.46 4.32 13.77
CA GLY A 22 -5.16 3.97 13.20
C GLY A 22 -4.04 4.98 13.49
N SER A 23 -4.13 5.78 14.55
CA SER A 23 -3.25 6.93 14.79
C SER A 23 -2.65 6.95 16.19
N LEU A 24 -1.36 7.33 16.28
CA LEU A 24 -0.64 7.55 17.54
C LEU A 24 -1.19 8.74 18.36
N ALA A 25 -2.12 9.54 17.81
CA ALA A 25 -2.79 10.58 18.59
C ALA A 25 -3.65 10.01 19.75
N HIS A 26 -4.01 8.73 19.70
CA HIS A 26 -4.94 8.11 20.65
C HIS A 26 -4.36 6.92 21.42
N VAL A 27 -3.13 6.49 21.11
CA VAL A 27 -2.47 5.32 21.69
C VAL A 27 -0.98 5.58 21.90
N HIS A 28 -0.41 5.04 22.98
CA HIS A 28 1.05 5.07 23.17
C HIS A 28 1.75 4.17 22.15
N ALA A 29 2.96 4.56 21.74
CA ALA A 29 3.78 3.82 20.80
C ALA A 29 4.02 2.37 21.25
N ASP A 30 4.51 2.17 22.48
CA ASP A 30 4.87 0.84 23.00
C ASP A 30 3.66 -0.09 23.08
N CYS A 31 2.51 0.43 23.50
CA CYS A 31 1.29 -0.37 23.64
C CYS A 31 0.68 -0.73 22.28
N LEU A 32 0.86 0.11 21.25
CA LEU A 32 0.56 -0.27 19.88
C LEU A 32 1.46 -1.44 19.44
N LEU A 33 2.76 -1.38 19.75
CA LEU A 33 3.70 -2.43 19.37
C LEU A 33 3.43 -3.76 20.08
N GLU A 34 3.17 -3.72 21.39
CA GLU A 34 2.77 -4.90 22.17
C GLU A 34 1.50 -5.53 21.61
N TRP A 35 0.50 -4.71 21.24
CA TRP A 35 -0.71 -5.19 20.59
C TRP A 35 -0.43 -5.84 19.25
N CYS A 36 0.34 -5.16 18.37
CA CYS A 36 0.73 -5.69 17.06
C CYS A 36 1.45 -7.04 17.17
N ASP A 37 2.30 -7.21 18.19
CA ASP A 37 2.98 -8.48 18.47
C ASP A 37 1.98 -9.55 18.93
N HIS A 38 1.06 -9.20 19.82
CA HIS A 38 0.02 -10.13 20.33
C HIS A 38 -0.85 -10.68 19.21
N VAL A 39 -1.36 -9.81 18.32
CA VAL A 39 -2.27 -10.21 17.23
C VAL A 39 -1.55 -10.56 15.93
N SER A 40 -0.22 -10.40 15.89
CA SER A 40 0.63 -10.58 14.70
C SER A 40 0.14 -9.81 13.46
N ASN A 41 -0.44 -8.63 13.67
CA ASN A 41 -0.93 -7.74 12.61
C ASN A 41 -0.36 -6.33 12.79
N TYR A 42 0.34 -5.86 11.77
CA TYR A 42 1.11 -4.59 11.79
C TYR A 42 0.53 -3.56 10.81
N GLN A 43 -0.58 -3.87 10.15
CA GLN A 43 -1.16 -3.02 9.10
C GLN A 43 -2.45 -2.34 9.55
N ARG A 44 -3.20 -2.95 10.45
CA ARG A 44 -4.51 -2.44 10.90
C ARG A 44 -4.83 -2.88 12.31
N CYS A 45 -5.74 -2.14 12.93
CA CYS A 45 -6.38 -2.59 14.16
C CYS A 45 -7.24 -3.82 13.88
N ASP A 46 -7.10 -4.87 14.66
CA ASP A 46 -7.90 -6.10 14.60
C ASP A 46 -9.35 -5.89 15.08
N VAL A 47 -9.61 -4.87 15.90
CA VAL A 47 -10.95 -4.56 16.43
C VAL A 47 -11.82 -3.76 15.45
N CYS A 48 -11.34 -2.62 14.94
CA CYS A 48 -12.12 -1.81 13.98
C CYS A 48 -11.70 -1.97 12.52
N HIS A 49 -10.68 -2.78 12.24
CA HIS A 49 -10.14 -3.01 10.90
C HIS A 49 -9.63 -1.77 10.16
N GLN A 50 -9.53 -0.62 10.84
CA GLN A 50 -8.95 0.59 10.28
C GLN A 50 -7.43 0.40 10.10
N PRO A 51 -6.87 0.73 8.92
CA PRO A 51 -5.44 0.67 8.71
C PRO A 51 -4.73 1.66 9.63
N PHE A 52 -3.53 1.30 10.06
CA PHE A 52 -2.64 2.27 10.68
C PHE A 52 -2.26 3.32 9.63
N MET A 53 -2.18 4.58 10.04
CA MET A 53 -1.88 5.69 9.16
C MET A 53 -0.74 6.54 9.71
N GLY A 54 -0.01 7.14 8.78
CA GLY A 54 1.11 8.01 9.05
C GLY A 54 2.13 7.45 10.04
N PRO A 55 2.47 8.18 11.13
CA PRO A 55 3.48 7.72 12.09
C PRO A 55 3.19 6.35 12.72
N ALA A 56 1.91 5.99 12.91
CA ALA A 56 1.53 4.68 13.44
C ALA A 56 1.89 3.54 12.48
N ALA A 57 1.61 3.73 11.19
CA ALA A 57 1.94 2.75 10.16
C ALA A 57 3.46 2.54 10.07
N LEU A 58 4.22 3.64 10.07
CA LEU A 58 5.67 3.58 9.98
C LEU A 58 6.29 2.92 11.23
N LEU A 59 5.76 3.22 12.41
CA LEU A 59 6.20 2.60 13.66
C LEU A 59 5.94 1.09 13.64
N ALA A 60 4.72 0.65 13.30
CA ALA A 60 4.37 -0.76 13.23
C ALA A 60 5.17 -1.52 12.16
N ALA A 61 5.33 -0.93 10.97
CA ALA A 61 6.10 -1.54 9.88
C ALA A 61 7.59 -1.71 10.25
N ARG A 62 8.21 -0.68 10.85
CA ARG A 62 9.61 -0.77 11.32
C ARG A 62 9.77 -1.78 12.45
N HIS A 63 8.77 -1.89 13.33
CA HIS A 63 8.78 -2.91 14.38
C HIS A 63 8.72 -4.32 13.79
N ARG A 64 7.83 -4.57 12.82
CA ARG A 64 7.79 -5.83 12.06
C ARG A 64 9.14 -6.15 11.41
N PHE A 65 9.74 -5.18 10.74
CA PHE A 65 11.03 -5.35 10.07
C PHE A 65 12.14 -5.75 11.04
N ARG A 66 12.29 -5.05 12.18
CA ARG A 66 13.27 -5.41 13.21
C ARG A 66 13.11 -6.83 13.74
N ARG A 67 11.87 -7.33 13.82
CA ARG A 67 11.62 -8.71 14.25
C ARG A 67 12.01 -9.73 13.17
N ALA A 68 11.88 -9.36 11.90
CA ALA A 68 12.22 -10.19 10.75
C ALA A 68 13.73 -10.15 10.42
N GLU A 69 14.48 -9.11 10.83
CA GLU A 69 15.89 -8.90 10.45
C GLU A 69 16.86 -10.00 10.91
N ARG A 70 16.41 -10.89 11.80
CA ARG A 70 17.14 -12.10 12.21
C ARG A 70 17.11 -13.23 11.15
N LEU A 71 16.23 -13.13 10.16
CA LEU A 71 16.10 -14.08 9.06
C LEU A 71 17.07 -13.70 7.93
N ALA A 72 17.14 -14.55 6.88
CA ALA A 72 17.94 -14.23 5.71
C ALA A 72 17.40 -12.98 4.98
N GLU A 73 18.29 -12.20 4.36
CA GLU A 73 17.96 -10.89 3.76
C GLU A 73 16.79 -10.95 2.75
N GLU A 74 16.76 -11.99 1.91
CA GLU A 74 15.69 -12.20 0.94
C GLU A 74 14.64 -13.24 1.39
N ASP A 75 14.51 -13.48 2.69
CA ASP A 75 13.43 -14.29 3.26
C ASP A 75 12.07 -13.63 2.98
N PRO A 76 11.01 -14.40 2.63
CA PRO A 76 9.69 -13.83 2.35
C PRO A 76 9.15 -12.91 3.46
N GLU A 77 9.41 -13.20 4.73
CA GLU A 77 8.96 -12.36 5.85
C GLU A 77 9.69 -11.01 5.90
N VAL A 78 11.00 -11.02 5.60
CA VAL A 78 11.83 -9.79 5.50
C VAL A 78 11.38 -8.95 4.31
N LEU A 79 11.13 -9.57 3.16
CA LEU A 79 10.69 -8.86 1.96
C LEU A 79 9.31 -8.22 2.16
N GLU A 80 8.36 -8.93 2.77
CA GLU A 80 7.05 -8.38 3.12
C GLU A 80 7.17 -7.23 4.14
N ALA A 81 7.99 -7.38 5.18
CA ALA A 81 8.20 -6.31 6.16
C ALA A 81 8.86 -5.08 5.51
N THR A 82 9.80 -5.28 4.58
CA THR A 82 10.44 -4.22 3.80
C THR A 82 9.44 -3.48 2.94
N TYR A 83 8.53 -4.20 2.29
CA TYR A 83 7.45 -3.61 1.49
C TYR A 83 6.53 -2.73 2.34
N GLN A 84 6.15 -3.19 3.54
CA GLN A 84 5.34 -2.40 4.48
C GLN A 84 6.07 -1.14 4.97
N VAL A 85 7.38 -1.22 5.23
CA VAL A 85 8.18 -0.04 5.57
C VAL A 85 8.21 0.95 4.41
N ALA A 86 8.41 0.48 3.17
CA ALA A 86 8.42 1.32 1.98
C ALA A 86 7.08 2.04 1.78
N GLN A 87 5.95 1.33 1.91
CA GLN A 87 4.62 1.95 1.85
C GLN A 87 4.41 3.01 2.93
N ALA A 88 4.79 2.70 4.18
CA ALA A 88 4.60 3.62 5.29
C ALA A 88 5.49 4.88 5.17
N LEU A 89 6.71 4.73 4.63
CA LEU A 89 7.58 5.86 4.30
C LEU A 89 6.94 6.75 3.22
N ALA A 90 6.42 6.15 2.16
CA ALA A 90 5.76 6.87 1.09
C ALA A 90 4.51 7.62 1.58
N GLY A 91 3.68 7.00 2.44
CA GLY A 91 2.53 7.65 3.08
C GLY A 91 2.87 8.84 3.98
N GLU A 92 4.10 8.86 4.52
CA GLU A 92 4.66 9.98 5.28
C GLU A 92 5.41 11.00 4.42
N GLY A 93 5.36 10.87 3.09
CA GLY A 93 6.03 11.78 2.15
C GLY A 93 7.54 11.54 2.04
N LYS A 94 8.09 10.51 2.70
CA LYS A 94 9.52 10.14 2.63
C LYS A 94 9.82 9.32 1.37
N ASN A 95 9.41 9.86 0.23
CA ASN A 95 9.42 9.15 -1.06
C ASN A 95 10.84 8.79 -1.54
N SER A 96 11.87 9.56 -1.18
CA SER A 96 13.27 9.23 -1.53
C SER A 96 13.77 7.98 -0.83
N GLU A 97 13.35 7.70 0.40
CA GLU A 97 13.67 6.46 1.11
C GLU A 97 12.82 5.30 0.57
N ALA A 98 11.53 5.55 0.31
CA ALA A 98 10.61 4.55 -0.22
C ALA A 98 11.05 4.03 -1.60
N VAL A 99 11.48 4.92 -2.50
CA VAL A 99 11.99 4.55 -3.84
C VAL A 99 13.12 3.53 -3.76
N LYS A 100 14.10 3.72 -2.86
CA LYS A 100 15.23 2.79 -2.72
C LYS A 100 14.77 1.39 -2.31
N LEU A 101 13.80 1.31 -1.39
CA LEU A 101 13.26 0.03 -0.94
C LEU A 101 12.40 -0.63 -2.03
N PHE A 102 11.57 0.12 -2.75
CA PHE A 102 10.79 -0.44 -3.84
C PHE A 102 11.66 -0.90 -5.02
N GLU A 103 12.70 -0.15 -5.38
CA GLU A 103 13.67 -0.55 -6.40
C GLU A 103 14.37 -1.87 -6.02
N TYR A 104 14.83 -1.99 -4.76
CA TYR A 104 15.40 -3.22 -4.23
C TYR A 104 14.41 -4.39 -4.31
N LEU A 105 13.18 -4.21 -3.81
CA LEU A 105 12.15 -5.24 -3.83
C LEU A 105 11.78 -5.66 -5.24
N HIS A 106 11.68 -4.72 -6.17
CA HIS A 106 11.40 -4.99 -7.57
C HIS A 106 12.50 -5.88 -8.16
N GLY A 107 13.78 -5.55 -7.91
CA GLY A 107 14.91 -6.38 -8.34
C GLY A 107 14.87 -7.81 -7.80
N VAL A 108 14.56 -7.98 -6.51
CA VAL A 108 14.43 -9.31 -5.88
C VAL A 108 13.24 -10.08 -6.49
N TYR A 109 12.09 -9.45 -6.65
CA TYR A 109 10.88 -10.10 -7.18
C TYR A 109 10.99 -10.43 -8.67
N CYS A 110 11.61 -9.58 -9.49
CA CYS A 110 11.94 -9.93 -10.87
C CYS A 110 12.78 -11.21 -10.93
N ARG A 111 13.84 -11.32 -10.11
CA ARG A 111 14.70 -12.52 -10.07
C ARG A 111 13.96 -13.77 -9.58
N LYS A 112 13.16 -13.67 -8.52
CA LYS A 112 12.54 -14.83 -7.88
C LYS A 112 11.22 -15.27 -8.50
N LYS A 113 10.43 -14.32 -8.99
CA LYS A 113 9.03 -14.53 -9.41
C LYS A 113 8.78 -14.19 -10.88
N GLY A 114 9.68 -13.44 -11.50
CA GLY A 114 9.55 -12.93 -12.87
C GLY A 114 8.92 -11.54 -12.94
N GLU A 115 9.14 -10.85 -14.05
CA GLU A 115 8.74 -9.44 -14.27
C GLU A 115 7.22 -9.25 -14.27
N ILE A 116 6.48 -10.19 -14.86
CA ILE A 116 5.02 -10.12 -15.00
C ILE A 116 4.30 -10.72 -13.76
N HIS A 117 5.03 -11.10 -12.70
CA HIS A 117 4.38 -11.59 -11.47
C HIS A 117 3.58 -10.48 -10.78
N LEU A 118 2.40 -10.80 -10.24
CA LEU A 118 1.50 -9.78 -9.67
C LEU A 118 2.11 -9.03 -8.49
N ASP A 119 2.97 -9.68 -7.69
CA ASP A 119 3.73 -9.03 -6.62
C ASP A 119 4.80 -8.08 -7.18
N THR A 120 5.50 -8.46 -8.25
CA THR A 120 6.48 -7.61 -8.94
C THR A 120 5.80 -6.35 -9.48
N LEU A 121 4.67 -6.52 -10.16
CA LEU A 121 3.86 -5.43 -10.69
C LEU A 121 3.30 -4.54 -9.58
N ALA A 122 2.90 -5.11 -8.43
CA ALA A 122 2.42 -4.32 -7.28
C ALA A 122 3.53 -3.45 -6.68
N VAL A 123 4.77 -3.95 -6.63
CA VAL A 123 5.95 -3.16 -6.22
C VAL A 123 6.25 -2.08 -7.25
N ALA A 124 6.20 -2.38 -8.56
CA ALA A 124 6.42 -1.41 -9.63
C ALA A 124 5.40 -0.25 -9.59
N SER A 125 4.10 -0.55 -9.39
CA SER A 125 3.06 0.47 -9.20
C SER A 125 3.33 1.36 -7.97
N ALA A 126 3.75 0.79 -6.84
CA ALA A 126 4.05 1.58 -5.64
C ALA A 126 5.32 2.42 -5.80
N TRP A 127 6.32 1.89 -6.51
CA TRP A 127 7.54 2.60 -6.89
C TRP A 127 7.23 3.81 -7.76
N SER A 128 6.43 3.63 -8.82
CA SER A 128 6.10 4.70 -9.76
C SER A 128 5.34 5.85 -9.10
N LEU A 129 4.44 5.56 -8.17
CA LEU A 129 3.77 6.58 -7.35
C LEU A 129 4.75 7.37 -6.47
N SER A 130 5.74 6.70 -5.89
CA SER A 130 6.79 7.37 -5.10
C SER A 130 7.67 8.26 -5.98
N LEU A 131 8.00 7.81 -7.20
CA LEU A 131 8.68 8.64 -8.21
C LEU A 131 7.85 9.87 -8.59
N HIS A 132 6.54 9.69 -8.78
CA HIS A 132 5.63 10.79 -9.08
C HIS A 132 5.62 11.85 -7.96
N CYS A 133 5.54 11.46 -6.69
CA CYS A 133 5.61 12.43 -5.59
C CYS A 133 6.98 13.14 -5.49
N LEU A 134 8.05 12.55 -6.00
CA LEU A 134 9.36 13.21 -6.14
C LEU A 134 9.46 14.11 -7.38
N GLN A 135 8.35 14.34 -8.10
CA GLN A 135 8.30 15.10 -9.36
C GLN A 135 9.14 14.47 -10.49
N ARG A 136 9.50 13.18 -10.37
CA ARG A 136 10.18 12.40 -11.41
C ARG A 136 9.14 11.81 -12.37
N HIS A 137 8.32 12.68 -12.95
CA HIS A 137 7.12 12.28 -13.68
C HIS A 137 7.40 11.44 -14.94
N GLN A 138 8.52 11.70 -15.63
CA GLN A 138 8.91 10.93 -16.80
C GLN A 138 9.22 9.48 -16.44
N GLU A 139 10.05 9.26 -15.42
CA GLU A 139 10.39 7.92 -14.94
C GLU A 139 9.17 7.19 -14.36
N ALA A 140 8.29 7.92 -13.66
CA ALA A 140 7.03 7.37 -13.17
C ALA A 140 6.14 6.90 -14.33
N ALA A 141 5.97 7.71 -15.38
CA ALA A 141 5.13 7.40 -16.53
C ALA A 141 5.67 6.18 -17.31
N GLU A 142 6.98 6.11 -17.55
CA GLU A 142 7.60 4.96 -18.23
C GLU A 142 7.38 3.65 -17.47
N LEU A 143 7.58 3.66 -16.15
CA LEU A 143 7.34 2.49 -15.30
C LEU A 143 5.84 2.11 -15.27
N GLN A 144 4.94 3.10 -15.23
CA GLN A 144 3.49 2.90 -15.23
C GLN A 144 3.00 2.33 -16.57
N GLU A 145 3.56 2.76 -17.69
CA GLU A 145 3.20 2.25 -19.02
C GLU A 145 3.54 0.77 -19.14
N VAL A 146 4.76 0.37 -18.80
CA VAL A 146 5.18 -1.03 -18.79
C VAL A 146 4.31 -1.86 -17.84
N THR A 147 4.10 -1.37 -16.62
CA THR A 147 3.29 -2.06 -15.60
C THR A 147 1.85 -2.24 -16.06
N LEU A 148 1.25 -1.22 -16.70
CA LEU A 148 -0.11 -1.27 -17.20
C LEU A 148 -0.26 -2.31 -18.33
N VAL A 149 0.69 -2.36 -19.26
CA VAL A 149 0.68 -3.38 -20.34
C VAL A 149 0.71 -4.78 -19.73
N SER A 150 1.64 -5.04 -18.79
CA SER A 150 1.73 -6.35 -18.13
C SER A 150 0.50 -6.70 -17.30
N LEU A 151 -0.13 -5.73 -16.62
CA LEU A 151 -1.38 -5.95 -15.90
C LEU A 151 -2.54 -6.28 -16.85
N ARG A 152 -2.66 -5.56 -17.96
CA ARG A 152 -3.71 -5.81 -18.96
C ARG A 152 -3.56 -7.18 -19.61
N GLU A 153 -2.33 -7.60 -19.90
CA GLU A 153 -2.05 -8.95 -20.40
C GLU A 153 -2.45 -10.03 -19.36
N LYS A 154 -2.11 -9.80 -18.09
CA LYS A 154 -2.27 -10.83 -17.05
C LYS A 154 -3.67 -10.96 -16.48
N VAL A 155 -4.35 -9.84 -16.24
CA VAL A 155 -5.65 -9.80 -15.56
C VAL A 155 -6.75 -9.11 -16.36
N GLY A 156 -6.42 -8.58 -17.54
CA GLY A 156 -7.38 -7.91 -18.42
C GLY A 156 -7.54 -6.41 -18.13
N ASN A 157 -8.21 -5.72 -19.04
CA ASN A 157 -8.35 -4.26 -19.03
C ASN A 157 -9.25 -3.73 -17.89
N SER A 158 -10.31 -4.46 -17.57
CA SER A 158 -11.31 -4.03 -16.59
C SER A 158 -10.97 -4.43 -15.16
N HIS A 159 -9.87 -5.17 -14.94
CA HIS A 159 -9.49 -5.57 -13.59
C HIS A 159 -9.12 -4.34 -12.75
N PRO A 160 -9.51 -4.26 -11.46
CA PRO A 160 -9.28 -3.07 -10.62
C PRO A 160 -7.81 -2.60 -10.58
N ARG A 161 -6.85 -3.53 -10.65
CA ARG A 161 -5.42 -3.19 -10.74
C ARG A 161 -5.06 -2.47 -12.04
N SER A 162 -5.54 -2.94 -13.19
CA SER A 162 -5.32 -2.31 -14.50
C SER A 162 -5.98 -0.94 -14.60
N VAL A 163 -7.18 -0.81 -14.01
CA VAL A 163 -7.91 0.46 -13.93
C VAL A 163 -7.17 1.46 -13.04
N THR A 164 -6.69 1.02 -11.87
CA THR A 164 -5.90 1.87 -10.97
C THR A 164 -4.60 2.33 -11.63
N GLU A 165 -3.89 1.42 -12.31
CA GLU A 165 -2.64 1.77 -12.99
C GLU A 165 -2.87 2.70 -14.19
N SER A 166 -3.98 2.55 -14.92
CA SER A 166 -4.38 3.49 -15.99
C SER A 166 -4.56 4.91 -15.44
N ASN A 167 -5.18 5.05 -14.27
CA ASN A 167 -5.33 6.34 -13.59
C ASN A 167 -3.98 6.90 -13.13
N ASN A 168 -3.10 6.08 -12.58
CA ASN A 168 -1.76 6.51 -12.14
C ASN A 168 -0.92 7.03 -13.32
N LEU A 169 -0.93 6.31 -14.44
CA LEU A 169 -0.28 6.74 -15.69
C LEU A 169 -0.84 8.07 -16.17
N ALA A 170 -2.17 8.23 -16.18
CA ALA A 170 -2.81 9.47 -16.58
C ALA A 170 -2.40 10.67 -15.70
N LEU A 171 -2.23 10.46 -14.39
CA LEU A 171 -1.74 11.50 -13.48
C LEU A 171 -0.31 11.94 -13.83
N SER A 172 0.60 11.00 -14.06
CA SER A 172 1.98 11.33 -14.46
C SER A 172 2.05 12.00 -15.84
N LEU A 173 1.25 11.53 -16.81
CA LEU A 173 1.16 12.16 -18.13
C LEU A 173 0.60 13.59 -18.05
N THR A 174 -0.39 13.82 -17.19
CA THR A 174 -0.94 15.15 -16.95
C THR A 174 0.11 16.10 -16.36
N ALA A 175 0.93 15.62 -15.42
CA ALA A 175 2.03 16.40 -14.86
C ALA A 175 3.12 16.73 -15.90
N LEU A 176 3.26 15.90 -16.94
CA LEU A 176 4.13 16.16 -18.10
C LEU A 176 3.48 17.04 -19.18
N GLY A 177 2.23 17.47 -19.02
CA GLY A 177 1.48 18.22 -20.03
C GLY A 177 0.99 17.37 -21.23
N ARG A 178 1.11 16.04 -21.16
CA ARG A 178 0.72 15.08 -22.21
C ARG A 178 -0.77 14.72 -22.10
N HIS A 179 -1.64 15.74 -22.14
CA HIS A 179 -3.08 15.57 -21.89
C HIS A 179 -3.78 14.68 -22.93
N ASP A 180 -3.36 14.72 -24.19
CA ASP A 180 -3.93 13.91 -25.27
C ASP A 180 -3.77 12.40 -25.03
N GLU A 181 -2.73 12.00 -24.30
CA GLU A 181 -2.47 10.62 -23.91
C GLU A 181 -3.15 10.25 -22.58
N ALA A 182 -3.31 11.21 -21.66
CA ALA A 182 -3.97 11.00 -20.38
C ALA A 182 -5.50 10.84 -20.51
N VAL A 183 -6.15 11.62 -21.37
CA VAL A 183 -7.62 11.64 -21.51
C VAL A 183 -8.20 10.26 -21.89
N PRO A 184 -7.66 9.51 -22.86
CA PRO A 184 -8.15 8.16 -23.18
C PRO A 184 -8.09 7.21 -21.98
N LEU A 185 -7.02 7.26 -21.18
CA LEU A 185 -6.84 6.42 -19.99
C LEU A 185 -7.88 6.74 -18.90
N LEU A 186 -8.18 8.02 -18.69
CA LEU A 186 -9.21 8.46 -17.74
C LEU A 186 -10.62 8.06 -18.20
N ARG A 187 -10.92 8.17 -19.50
CA ARG A 187 -12.20 7.72 -20.05
C ARG A 187 -12.42 6.22 -19.86
N MET A 188 -11.42 5.40 -20.18
CA MET A 188 -11.50 3.96 -19.93
C MET A 188 -11.71 3.63 -18.45
N THR A 189 -11.05 4.38 -17.56
CA THR A 189 -11.18 4.21 -16.11
C THR A 189 -12.60 4.56 -15.63
N LEU A 190 -13.19 5.64 -16.14
CA LEU A 190 -14.57 6.02 -15.83
C LEU A 190 -15.55 4.95 -16.31
N ASP A 191 -15.45 4.54 -17.57
CA ASP A 191 -16.33 3.53 -18.15
C ASP A 191 -16.26 2.18 -17.40
N ALA A 192 -15.08 1.80 -16.89
CA ALA A 192 -14.92 0.60 -16.07
C ALA A 192 -15.65 0.72 -14.73
N ARG A 193 -15.48 1.86 -14.04
CA ARG A 193 -16.13 2.14 -12.74
C ARG A 193 -17.65 2.23 -12.86
N GLU A 194 -18.16 2.82 -13.95
CA GLU A 194 -19.61 2.90 -14.20
C GLU A 194 -20.21 1.49 -14.41
N ARG A 195 -19.53 0.61 -15.16
CA ARG A 195 -19.96 -0.78 -15.32
C ARG A 195 -19.92 -1.56 -14.00
N GLU A 196 -18.89 -1.37 -13.18
CA GLU A 196 -18.81 -2.00 -11.85
C GLU A 196 -19.92 -1.51 -10.90
N GLY A 197 -20.25 -0.21 -10.93
CA GLY A 197 -21.37 0.36 -10.18
C GLY A 197 -22.72 -0.26 -10.55
N THR A 198 -22.88 -0.75 -11.78
CA THR A 198 -24.07 -1.51 -12.21
C THR A 198 -24.05 -3.00 -11.87
N GLN A 199 -22.90 -3.59 -11.52
CA GLN A 199 -22.72 -5.03 -11.25
C GLN A 199 -22.43 -5.36 -9.77
N SER A 200 -22.49 -4.36 -8.87
CA SER A 200 -22.05 -4.44 -7.46
C SER A 200 -22.85 -5.38 -6.53
N SER A 201 -23.72 -6.26 -7.02
CA SER A 201 -24.42 -7.24 -6.18
C SER A 201 -23.70 -8.59 -6.00
N GLU A 202 -22.65 -8.91 -6.78
CA GLU A 202 -22.09 -10.28 -6.79
C GLU A 202 -20.59 -10.44 -6.40
N TRP A 203 -19.81 -9.37 -6.20
CA TRP A 203 -18.34 -9.49 -6.04
C TRP A 203 -17.76 -9.25 -4.63
N ILE A 204 -18.55 -9.40 -3.57
CA ILE A 204 -18.11 -9.08 -2.20
C ILE A 204 -17.03 -10.03 -1.62
N THR A 205 -16.65 -11.14 -2.25
CA THR A 205 -15.74 -12.10 -1.57
C THR A 205 -14.70 -12.77 -2.47
N VAL A 206 -13.62 -12.06 -2.81
CA VAL A 206 -12.27 -12.66 -2.91
C VAL A 206 -11.22 -11.63 -2.45
N ALA A 207 -11.22 -11.32 -1.15
CA ALA A 207 -10.03 -10.78 -0.50
C ALA A 207 -9.30 -11.96 0.14
N GLY A 208 -8.29 -12.50 -0.54
CA GLY A 208 -7.31 -13.37 0.11
C GLY A 208 -6.61 -12.62 1.25
N PRO A 209 -6.32 -13.28 2.38
CA PRO A 209 -5.74 -12.61 3.53
C PRO A 209 -4.30 -12.19 3.20
N GLY A 210 -4.01 -10.88 3.21
CA GLY A 210 -2.63 -10.39 3.21
C GLY A 210 -2.31 -9.18 2.34
N MET A 211 -3.16 -8.78 1.40
CA MET A 211 -2.95 -7.54 0.65
C MET A 211 -4.07 -6.57 0.96
N GLY A 212 -3.80 -5.60 1.83
CA GLY A 212 -4.65 -4.45 2.06
C GLY A 212 -4.84 -3.68 0.76
N GLY A 213 -5.85 -4.05 -0.01
CA GLY A 213 -6.27 -3.31 -1.18
C GLY A 213 -6.67 -1.91 -0.74
N VAL A 214 -5.87 -0.92 -1.14
CA VAL A 214 -6.23 0.49 -1.01
C VAL A 214 -7.40 0.70 -1.98
N LYS A 215 -8.63 0.62 -1.45
CA LYS A 215 -9.87 0.74 -2.25
C LYS A 215 -10.12 2.15 -2.79
N ASN A 216 -9.26 3.12 -2.50
CA ASN A 216 -9.35 4.47 -3.01
C ASN A 216 -7.99 4.83 -3.60
N GLY A 217 -7.99 5.48 -4.77
CA GLY A 217 -6.79 6.01 -5.40
C GLY A 217 -5.89 6.67 -4.37
N TRP A 218 -4.59 6.38 -4.47
CA TRP A 218 -3.57 6.86 -3.56
C TRP A 218 -3.73 8.39 -3.34
N VAL A 219 -4.24 8.78 -2.16
CA VAL A 219 -4.14 10.15 -1.64
C VAL A 219 -3.02 10.14 -0.61
N GLY A 220 -1.83 9.72 -1.04
CA GLY A 220 -0.62 9.98 -0.28
C GLY A 220 -0.29 11.47 -0.41
N ARG A 221 0.31 12.05 0.62
CA ARG A 221 0.89 13.39 0.56
C ARG A 221 2.07 13.37 -0.41
N CYS A 222 1.81 13.57 -1.70
CA CYS A 222 2.60 14.55 -2.42
C CYS A 222 2.16 15.94 -1.88
#